data_AF-A0A4Q0GJX8-F1
#
_entry.id   AF-A0A4Q0GJX8-F1
#
_cell.length_a   1.000
_cell.length_b   1.000
_cell.length_c   1.000
_cell.angle_alpha   90.00
_cell.angle_beta   90.00
_cell.angle_gamma   90.00
#
_symmetry.space_group_name_H-M   'P 1'
#
loop_
_entity.id
_entity.type
_entity.pdbx_description
1 polymer ?
#
loop_
_entity_poly.entity_id
_entity_poly.type
_entity_poly.pdbx_seq_one_letter_code
_entity_poly.pdbx_strand_id
1 'polypeptide(L)'
;MIAIQVARIIARFVIFADLTDEDVLDPDAAVEMMEVLGAQLEALDKGFLRELVDAFAVIAADYSGEAQEVVRNIAYGFYLEEALAADDPVRLAELEALRDARD
;
A
#
# COMPACT_ATOMS: atom_id res chain seq x y z
N MET A 1 10.28 -14.55 5.82
CA MET A 1 9.44 -13.91 6.85
C MET A 1 7.99 -13.98 6.45
N ILE A 2 7.07 -13.94 7.41
CA ILE A 2 5.63 -13.91 7.14
C ILE A 2 5.21 -12.63 6.40
N ALA A 3 5.91 -11.51 6.60
CA ALA A 3 5.66 -10.23 5.91
C ALA A 3 5.65 -10.35 4.38
N ILE A 4 6.61 -11.07 3.77
CA ILE A 4 6.63 -11.30 2.31
C ILE A 4 5.39 -12.08 1.84
N GLN A 5 4.93 -13.05 2.64
CA GLN A 5 3.74 -13.84 2.29
C GLN A 5 2.48 -12.98 2.39
N VAL A 6 2.36 -12.18 3.45
CA VAL A 6 1.25 -11.24 3.66
C VAL A 6 1.25 -10.15 2.59
N ALA A 7 2.40 -9.56 2.27
CA ALA A 7 2.56 -8.59 1.18
C ALA A 7 2.07 -9.16 -0.16
N ARG A 8 2.37 -10.43 -0.47
CA ARG A 8 1.88 -11.08 -1.69
C ARG A 8 0.37 -11.34 -1.69
N ILE A 9 -0.25 -11.51 -0.52
CA ILE A 9 -1.71 -11.64 -0.40
C ILE A 9 -2.35 -10.28 -0.67
N ILE A 10 -1.86 -9.24 0.01
CA ILE A 10 -2.33 -7.86 -0.15
C ILE A 10 -2.12 -7.41 -1.59
N ALA A 11 -0.94 -7.60 -2.17
CA ALA A 11 -0.62 -7.23 -3.54
C ALA A 11 -1.59 -7.84 -4.56
N ARG A 12 -1.96 -9.12 -4.39
CA ARG A 12 -2.95 -9.76 -5.28
C ARG A 12 -4.33 -9.12 -5.14
N PHE A 13 -4.73 -8.80 -3.91
CA PHE A 13 -6.00 -8.13 -3.66
C PHE A 13 -6.02 -6.72 -4.25
N VAL A 14 -4.97 -5.93 -4.02
CA VAL A 14 -4.85 -4.58 -4.56
C VAL A 14 -4.83 -4.61 -6.09
N ILE A 15 -4.05 -5.48 -6.71
CA ILE A 15 -4.06 -5.67 -8.18
C ILE A 15 -5.46 -6.02 -8.67
N PHE A 16 -6.17 -6.92 -7.97
CA PHE A 16 -7.53 -7.27 -8.34
C PHE A 16 -8.48 -6.06 -8.25
N ALA A 17 -8.41 -5.29 -7.17
CA ALA A 17 -9.28 -4.13 -6.99
C ALA A 17 -8.95 -2.99 -7.98
N ASP A 18 -7.68 -2.79 -8.29
CA ASP A 18 -7.18 -1.63 -9.05
C ASP A 18 -7.15 -1.88 -10.57
N LEU A 19 -6.86 -3.12 -11.00
CA LEU A 19 -6.64 -3.45 -12.41
C LEU A 19 -7.76 -4.31 -13.03
N THR A 20 -8.81 -4.65 -12.28
CA THR A 20 -9.98 -5.29 -12.87
C THR A 20 -10.83 -4.24 -13.57
N ASP A 21 -11.26 -4.56 -14.79
CA ASP A 21 -12.11 -3.70 -15.61
C ASP A 21 -13.44 -3.37 -14.90
N GLU A 22 -13.92 -2.13 -15.08
CA GLU A 22 -15.16 -1.63 -14.49
C GLU A 22 -16.42 -2.39 -14.96
N ASP A 23 -16.37 -3.02 -16.13
CA ASP A 23 -17.45 -3.91 -16.60
C ASP A 23 -17.54 -5.22 -15.79
N VAL A 24 -16.49 -5.56 -15.02
CA VAL A 24 -16.37 -6.80 -14.23
C VAL A 24 -16.47 -6.53 -12.74
N LEU A 25 -15.89 -5.45 -12.25
CA LEU A 25 -15.89 -5.05 -10.83
C LEU A 25 -16.43 -3.63 -10.69
N ASP A 26 -17.45 -3.47 -9.84
CA ASP A 26 -18.00 -2.17 -9.50
C ASP A 26 -16.90 -1.27 -8.90
N PRO A 27 -16.56 -0.13 -9.55
CA PRO A 27 -15.53 0.77 -9.06
C PRO A 27 -15.79 1.30 -7.65
N ASP A 28 -17.05 1.56 -7.30
CA ASP A 28 -17.41 2.08 -5.98
C ASP A 28 -17.12 1.01 -4.90
N ALA A 29 -17.43 -0.26 -5.20
CA ALA A 29 -17.12 -1.37 -4.32
C ALA A 29 -15.61 -1.63 -4.21
N ALA A 30 -14.85 -1.45 -5.30
CA ALA A 30 -13.39 -1.55 -5.28
C ALA A 30 -12.77 -0.46 -4.38
N VAL A 31 -13.23 0.78 -4.51
CA VAL A 31 -12.79 1.90 -3.68
C VAL A 31 -13.12 1.67 -2.20
N GLU A 32 -14.36 1.29 -1.87
CA GLU A 32 -14.76 1.00 -0.48
C GLU A 32 -13.85 -0.07 0.15
N MET A 33 -13.59 -1.13 -0.60
CA MET A 33 -12.72 -2.21 -0.13
C MET A 33 -11.26 -1.77 0.05
N MET A 34 -10.76 -0.89 -0.81
CA MET A 34 -9.42 -0.31 -0.68
C MET A 34 -9.34 0.62 0.54
N GLU A 35 -10.36 1.44 0.81
CA GLU A 35 -10.42 2.26 2.02
C GLU A 35 -10.40 1.41 3.31
N VAL A 36 -11.20 0.34 3.34
CA VAL A 36 -11.23 -0.61 4.47
C VAL A 36 -9.86 -1.28 4.64
N LEU A 37 -9.22 -1.70 3.54
CA LEU A 37 -7.89 -2.28 3.58
C LEU A 37 -6.87 -1.26 4.13
N GLY A 38 -6.87 -0.03 3.64
CA GLY A 38 -5.97 1.03 4.11
C GLY A 38 -6.07 1.23 5.61
N ALA A 39 -7.29 1.42 6.13
CA ALA A 39 -7.53 1.57 7.57
C ALA A 39 -7.05 0.36 8.39
N GLN A 40 -7.19 -0.87 7.87
CA GLN A 40 -6.69 -2.07 8.53
C GLN A 40 -5.15 -2.15 8.53
N LEU A 41 -4.50 -1.72 7.46
CA LEU A 41 -3.04 -1.70 7.36
C LEU A 41 -2.43 -0.66 8.29
N GLU A 42 -3.02 0.54 8.36
CA GLU A 42 -2.60 1.60 9.30
C GLU A 42 -2.72 1.17 10.77
N ALA A 43 -3.70 0.31 11.08
CA ALA A 43 -3.94 -0.21 12.43
C ALA A 43 -3.02 -1.39 12.84
N LEU A 44 -2.13 -1.85 11.95
CA LEU A 44 -1.19 -2.92 12.27
C LEU A 44 -0.14 -2.49 13.31
N ASP A 45 0.46 -3.46 13.99
CA ASP A 45 1.64 -3.23 14.81
C ASP A 45 2.75 -2.55 13.97
N LYS A 46 3.35 -1.47 14.49
CA LYS A 46 4.34 -0.66 13.76
C LYS A 46 5.60 -1.44 13.39
N GLY A 47 5.98 -2.45 14.18
CA GLY A 47 7.10 -3.33 13.85
C GLY A 47 6.78 -4.17 12.62
N PHE A 48 5.61 -4.81 12.62
CA PHE A 48 5.15 -5.61 11.49
C PHE A 48 4.84 -4.75 10.24
N LEU A 49 4.24 -3.58 10.41
CA LEU A 49 3.95 -2.66 9.32
C LEU A 49 5.23 -2.22 8.61
N ARG A 50 6.31 -1.98 9.36
CA ARG A 50 7.64 -1.68 8.77
C ARG A 50 8.17 -2.83 7.92
N GLU A 51 8.09 -4.07 8.42
CA GLU A 51 8.47 -5.25 7.62
C GLU A 51 7.62 -5.39 6.35
N LEU A 52 6.34 -4.99 6.42
CA LEU A 52 5.41 -5.06 5.30
C LEU A 52 5.73 -4.01 4.22
N VAL A 53 6.04 -2.77 4.62
CA VAL A 53 6.48 -1.70 3.70
C VAL A 53 7.70 -2.14 2.91
N ASP A 54 8.73 -2.66 3.60
CA ASP A 54 9.93 -3.20 2.95
C ASP A 54 9.60 -4.38 2.01
N ALA A 55 8.68 -5.25 2.44
CA ALA A 55 8.28 -6.41 1.65
C ALA A 55 7.62 -6.03 0.31
N PHE A 56 6.80 -4.97 0.25
CA PHE A 56 6.19 -4.51 -1.01
C PHE A 56 7.24 -4.15 -2.06
N ALA A 57 8.28 -3.41 -1.68
CA ALA A 57 9.39 -3.07 -2.58
C ALA A 57 10.12 -4.31 -3.10
N VAL A 58 10.31 -5.32 -2.25
CA VAL A 58 10.95 -6.58 -2.62
C VAL A 58 10.08 -7.37 -3.61
N ILE A 59 8.80 -7.56 -3.31
CA ILE A 59 7.93 -8.42 -4.13
C ILE A 59 7.52 -7.75 -5.45
N ALA A 60 7.63 -6.42 -5.58
CA ALA A 60 7.32 -5.74 -6.83
C ALA A 60 8.14 -6.27 -8.02
N ALA A 61 9.35 -6.80 -7.78
CA ALA A 61 10.17 -7.43 -8.81
C ALA A 61 9.58 -8.75 -9.36
N ASP A 62 8.65 -9.38 -8.64
CA ASP A 62 7.95 -10.60 -9.07
C ASP A 62 6.82 -10.31 -10.08
N TYR A 63 6.47 -9.03 -10.29
CA TYR A 63 5.41 -8.58 -11.19
C TYR A 63 6.00 -7.82 -12.38
N SER A 64 5.17 -7.57 -13.40
CA SER A 64 5.56 -6.85 -14.61
C SER A 64 4.48 -5.87 -15.05
N GLY A 65 4.89 -4.81 -15.76
CA GLY A 65 3.96 -3.81 -16.31
C GLY A 65 3.26 -3.03 -15.20
N GLU A 66 2.00 -2.68 -15.43
CA GLU A 66 1.19 -1.89 -14.49
C GLU A 66 1.07 -2.54 -13.11
N ALA A 67 0.91 -3.87 -13.04
CA ALA A 67 0.87 -4.59 -11.77
C ALA A 67 2.15 -4.42 -10.92
N GLN A 68 3.32 -4.26 -11.56
CA GLN A 68 4.55 -3.97 -10.84
C GLN A 68 4.56 -2.56 -10.24
N GLU A 69 4.02 -1.59 -10.97
CA GLU A 69 3.90 -0.21 -10.51
C GLU A 69 2.91 -0.11 -9.34
N VAL A 70 1.75 -0.75 -9.46
CA VAL A 70 0.77 -0.88 -8.39
C VAL A 70 1.42 -1.44 -7.12
N VAL A 71 2.07 -2.60 -7.22
CA VAL A 71 2.70 -3.26 -6.05
C VAL A 71 3.80 -2.41 -5.42
N ARG A 72 4.62 -1.74 -6.23
CA ARG A 72 5.66 -0.83 -5.74
C ARG A 72 5.07 0.36 -4.99
N ASN A 73 3.90 0.82 -5.39
CA ASN A 73 3.25 2.00 -4.84
C ASN A 73 2.26 1.70 -3.70
N ILE A 74 2.03 0.43 -3.30
CA ILE A 74 1.08 0.09 -2.22
C ILE A 74 1.35 0.89 -0.94
N ALA A 75 2.60 0.92 -0.47
CA ALA A 75 2.96 1.61 0.77
C ALA A 75 2.67 3.11 0.70
N TYR A 76 2.95 3.73 -0.45
CA TYR A 76 2.60 5.13 -0.70
C TYR A 76 1.09 5.31 -0.77
N GLY A 77 0.39 4.50 -1.57
CA GLY A 77 -1.06 4.63 -1.83
C GLY A 77 -1.89 4.59 -0.55
N PHE A 78 -1.46 3.81 0.43
CA PHE A 78 -2.11 3.70 1.74
C PHE A 78 -1.45 4.51 2.87
N TYR A 79 -0.57 5.47 2.55
CA TYR A 79 0.04 6.35 3.56
C TYR A 79 0.77 5.59 4.70
N LEU A 80 1.34 4.42 4.39
CA LEU A 80 1.88 3.52 5.42
C LEU A 80 3.18 4.06 6.04
N GLU A 81 3.94 4.85 5.28
CA GLU A 81 5.16 5.50 5.79
C GLU A 81 4.82 6.61 6.78
N GLU A 82 3.75 7.36 6.50
CA GLU A 82 3.18 8.38 7.37
C GLU A 82 2.61 7.75 8.65
N ALA A 83 1.88 6.64 8.53
CA ALA A 83 1.39 5.87 9.68
C ALA A 83 2.54 5.37 10.59
N LEU A 84 3.66 4.94 9.99
CA LEU A 84 4.87 4.58 10.74
C LEU A 84 5.53 5.79 11.41
N ALA A 85 5.44 6.97 10.80
CA ALA A 85 6.00 8.23 11.28
C ALA A 85 5.06 8.99 12.24
N ALA A 86 3.87 8.48 12.56
CA ALA A 86 2.87 9.21 13.37
C ALA A 86 3.36 9.68 14.76
N ASP A 87 4.38 9.03 15.33
CA ASP A 87 4.98 9.43 16.62
C ASP A 87 6.22 10.34 16.45
N ASP A 88 6.62 10.65 15.21
CA ASP A 88 7.73 11.52 14.84
C ASP A 88 7.19 12.67 13.96
N PRO A 89 6.78 13.80 14.56
CA PRO A 89 6.13 14.88 13.83
C PRO A 89 7.06 15.57 12.82
N VAL A 90 8.37 15.48 12.98
CA VAL A 90 9.34 16.02 12.01
C VAL A 90 9.36 15.12 10.78
N ARG A 91 9.50 13.81 11.00
CA ARG A 91 9.49 12.83 9.90
C ARG A 91 8.16 12.84 9.14
N LEU A 92 7.04 12.99 9.85
CA LEU A 92 5.72 13.08 9.24
C LEU A 92 5.62 14.30 8.31
N ALA A 93 6.01 15.48 8.78
CA ALA A 93 5.99 16.70 7.95
C ALA A 93 6.89 16.60 6.71
N GLU A 94 8.03 15.91 6.81
CA GLU A 94 8.89 15.64 5.64
C GLU A 94 8.21 14.72 4.62
N LEU A 95 7.51 13.67 5.07
CA LEU A 95 6.79 12.75 4.20
C LEU A 95 5.62 13.45 3.50
N GLU A 96 4.84 14.24 4.24
CA GLU A 96 3.74 15.05 3.68
C GLU A 96 4.27 16.01 2.59
N ALA A 97 5.38 16.70 2.84
CA ALA A 97 5.97 17.60 1.86
C ALA A 97 6.50 16.86 0.61
N LEU A 98 7.05 15.64 0.77
CA LEU A 98 7.46 14.80 -0.36
C LEU A 98 6.27 14.35 -1.21
N ARG A 99 5.13 14.12 -0.56
CA ARG A 99 3.88 13.72 -1.21
C ARG A 99 3.26 14.87 -2.01
N ASP A 100 3.14 16.03 -1.38
CA ASP A 100 2.67 17.27 -2.03
C ASP A 100 3.51 17.66 -3.25
N ALA A 101 4.79 17.28 -3.30
CA ALA A 101 5.66 17.53 -4.44
C ALA A 101 5.49 16.52 -5.60
N ARG A 102 4.81 15.40 -5.36
CA ARG A 102 4.62 14.30 -6.31
C ARG A 102 3.27 14.34 -7.02
N ASP A 103 2.27 14.89 -6.35
CA ASP A 103 0.90 15.09 -6.86
C ASP A 103 0.78 16.42 -7.66
#